data_AF-A0A0Q1G4C1-F1
#
_entry.id   AF-A0A0Q1G4C1-F1
#
_cell.length_a   1.000
_cell.length_b   1.000
_cell.length_c   1.000
_cell.angle_alpha   90.00
_cell.angle_beta   90.00
_cell.angle_gamma   90.00
#
_symmetry.space_group_name_H-M   'P 1'
#
loop_
_entity.id
_entity.type
_entity.pdbx_description
1 polymer ?
#
loop_
_entity_poly.entity_id
_entity_poly.type
_entity_poly.pdbx_seq_one_letter_code
_entity_poly.pdbx_strand_id
1 'polypeptide(L)'
;MGCDSPIDAYRRKLEERAGELWNAARLEALTVYLGPVEKITAKGPKTYEYYFASWKMGDKVVNKYIGSPRKMTREAATAKARKLKAEALGL
;
A
#
# COMPACT_ATOMS: atom_id res chain seq x y z
N MET A 1 -41.80 -4.67 13.08
CA MET A 1 -40.67 -3.85 12.61
C MET A 1 -39.95 -3.33 13.84
N GLY A 2 -38.82 -3.94 14.21
CA GLY A 2 -38.03 -3.46 15.35
C GLY A 2 -37.34 -2.16 14.95
N CYS A 3 -37.73 -1.05 15.56
CA CYS A 3 -36.96 0.18 15.46
C CYS A 3 -35.62 -0.06 16.16
N ASP A 4 -34.51 0.04 15.44
CA ASP A 4 -33.18 0.02 16.03
C ASP A 4 -33.14 1.03 17.19
N SER A 5 -32.73 0.58 18.39
CA SER A 5 -32.58 1.47 19.54
C SER A 5 -31.55 2.57 19.19
N PRO A 6 -31.66 3.79 19.73
CA PRO A 6 -30.63 4.82 19.56
C PRO A 6 -29.21 4.32 19.86
N ILE A 7 -29.08 3.33 20.76
CA ILE A 7 -27.82 2.66 21.09
C ILE A 7 -27.32 1.80 19.91
N ASP A 8 -28.20 1.08 19.23
CA ASP A 8 -27.84 0.22 18.09
C ASP A 8 -27.43 1.06 16.87
N ALA A 9 -28.12 2.18 16.64
CA ALA A 9 -27.73 3.16 15.62
C ALA A 9 -26.36 3.77 15.92
N TYR A 10 -26.10 4.12 17.17
CA TYR A 10 -24.80 4.66 17.59
C TYR A 10 -23.68 3.63 17.47
N ARG A 11 -23.93 2.37 17.86
CA ARG A 11 -22.98 1.26 17.72
C ARG A 11 -22.58 1.05 16.26
N ARG A 12 -23.56 1.02 15.35
CA ARG A 12 -23.30 0.86 13.90
C ARG A 12 -22.40 1.97 13.35
N LYS A 13 -22.63 3.21 13.76
CA LYS A 13 -21.79 4.35 13.36
C LYS A 13 -20.34 4.20 13.86
N LEU A 14 -20.16 3.69 15.08
CA LEU A 14 -18.83 3.41 15.61
C LEU A 14 -18.13 2.26 14.87
N GLU A 15 -18.86 1.20 14.55
CA GLU A 15 -18.34 0.06 13.79
C GLU A 15 -17.92 0.46 12.37
N GLU A 16 -18.73 1.27 11.69
CA GLU A 16 -18.40 1.85 10.39
C GLU A 16 -17.12 2.69 10.48
N ARG A 17 -17.05 3.61 11.44
CA ARG A 17 -15.87 4.47 11.64
C ARG A 17 -14.61 3.66 11.98
N ALA A 18 -14.76 2.61 12.79
CA ALA A 18 -13.67 1.71 13.10
C ALA A 18 -13.18 0.97 11.84
N GLY A 19 -14.10 0.52 10.98
CA GLY A 19 -13.79 -0.09 9.69
C GLY A 19 -13.01 0.84 8.76
N GLU A 20 -13.44 2.11 8.63
CA GLU A 20 -12.72 3.12 7.85
C GLU A 20 -11.29 3.35 8.35
N LEU A 21 -11.14 3.53 9.67
CA LEU A 21 -9.83 3.75 10.30
C LEU A 21 -8.92 2.54 10.13
N TRP A 22 -9.48 1.33 10.25
CA TRP A 22 -8.75 0.09 10.02
C TRP A 22 -8.27 -0.03 8.57
N ASN A 23 -9.13 0.26 7.60
CA ASN A 23 -8.76 0.27 6.19
C ASN A 23 -7.68 1.30 5.89
N ALA A 24 -7.79 2.52 6.42
CA ALA A 24 -6.76 3.55 6.29
C ALA A 24 -5.42 3.09 6.88
N ALA A 25 -5.41 2.55 8.11
CA ALA A 25 -4.21 2.04 8.76
C ALA A 25 -3.55 0.92 7.94
N ARG A 26 -4.35 0.02 7.34
CA ARG A 26 -3.83 -1.03 6.46
C ARG A 26 -3.16 -0.43 5.23
N LEU A 27 -3.70 0.63 4.62
CA LEU A 27 -3.05 1.27 3.47
C LEU A 27 -1.72 1.94 3.85
N GLU A 28 -1.62 2.50 5.05
CA GLU A 28 -0.38 3.11 5.54
C GLU A 28 0.68 2.09 6.00
N ALA A 29 0.27 0.86 6.32
CA ALA A 29 1.17 -0.22 6.74
C ALA A 29 2.02 -0.80 5.57
N LEU A 30 2.76 0.05 4.86
CA LEU A 30 3.67 -0.31 3.77
C LEU A 30 4.99 0.45 3.89
N THR A 31 6.02 -0.04 3.22
CA THR A 31 7.33 0.61 3.16
C THR A 31 7.71 0.87 1.72
N VAL A 32 8.08 2.10 1.39
CA VAL A 32 8.66 2.46 0.09
C VAL A 32 10.14 2.79 0.26
N TYR A 33 10.97 2.13 -0.55
CA TYR A 33 12.43 2.22 -0.50
C TYR A 33 13.04 2.23 -1.89
N LEU A 34 14.27 2.72 -2.01
CA LEU A 34 15.10 2.56 -3.20
C LEU A 34 15.87 1.24 -3.10
N GLY A 35 15.78 0.43 -4.14
CA GLY A 35 16.50 -0.84 -4.23
C GLY A 35 17.41 -0.87 -5.46
N PRO A 36 18.65 -1.37 -5.34
CA PRO A 36 19.52 -1.60 -6.48
C PRO A 36 19.00 -2.79 -7.30
N VAL A 37 19.04 -2.65 -8.62
CA VAL A 37 18.74 -3.69 -9.59
C VAL A 37 19.90 -3.76 -10.56
N GLU A 38 20.63 -4.86 -10.51
CA GLU A 38 21.69 -5.15 -11.46
C GLU A 38 21.09 -5.70 -12.76
N LYS A 39 21.56 -5.17 -13.89
CA LYS A 39 21.20 -5.63 -15.22
C LYS A 39 22.46 -5.92 -16.01
N ILE A 40 22.53 -7.13 -16.57
CA ILE A 40 23.59 -7.51 -17.49
C ILE A 40 23.27 -6.89 -18.86
N THR A 41 24.18 -6.06 -19.36
CA THR A 41 24.07 -5.45 -20.69
C THR A 41 25.20 -5.96 -21.58
N ALA A 42 25.10 -5.76 -22.90
CA ALA A 42 26.17 -6.09 -23.84
C ALA A 42 27.51 -5.38 -23.53
N LYS A 43 27.49 -4.30 -22.74
CA LYS A 43 28.67 -3.54 -22.30
C LYS A 43 29.12 -3.87 -20.88
N GLY A 44 28.57 -4.92 -20.27
CA GLY A 44 28.82 -5.31 -18.88
C GLY A 44 27.65 -5.03 -17.92
N PRO A 45 27.80 -5.39 -16.64
CA PRO A 45 26.77 -5.17 -15.62
C PRO A 45 26.57 -3.69 -15.33
N LYS A 46 25.32 -3.30 -15.12
CA LYS A 46 24.94 -1.95 -14.67
C LYS A 46 23.93 -2.04 -13.54
N THR A 47 24.19 -1.27 -12.48
CA THR A 47 23.28 -1.16 -11.34
C THR A 47 22.40 0.08 -11.51
N TYR A 48 21.10 -0.12 -11.32
CA TYR A 48 20.10 0.94 -11.36
C TYR A 48 19.36 0.99 -10.03
N GLU A 49 18.99 2.19 -9.59
CA GLU A 49 18.11 2.35 -8.43
C GLU A 49 16.66 2.53 -8.88
N TYR A 50 15.76 1.86 -8.17
CA TYR A 50 14.33 1.91 -8.41
C TYR A 50 13.55 1.94 -7.12
N TYR A 51 12.39 2.60 -7.14
CA TYR A 51 11.44 2.51 -6.04
C TYR A 51 10.78 1.14 -6.03
N PHE A 52 10.77 0.54 -4.85
CA PHE A 52 10.00 -0.63 -4.50
C PHE A 52 9.06 -0.31 -3.34
N ALA A 53 7.97 -1.05 -3.27
CA ALA A 53 7.06 -1.04 -2.15
C ALA A 53 6.92 -2.45 -1.58
N SER A 54 6.97 -2.55 -0.26
CA SER A 54 6.83 -3.78 0.50
C SER A 54 5.68 -3.68 1.50
N TRP A 55 4.85 -4.71 1.60
CA TRP A 55 3.84 -4.82 2.65
C TRP A 55 3.44 -6.26 2.92
N LYS A 56 2.85 -6.50 4.10
CA LYS A 56 2.32 -7.81 4.48
C LYS A 56 0.88 -8.00 3.97
N MET A 57 0.61 -9.18 3.40
CA MET A 57 -0.71 -9.67 3.00
C MET A 57 -0.91 -11.06 3.60
N GLY A 58 -1.72 -11.15 4.65
CA GLY A 58 -1.82 -12.38 5.45
C GLY A 58 -0.43 -12.75 5.99
N ASP A 59 0.05 -13.95 5.69
CA ASP A 59 1.37 -14.43 6.14
C ASP A 59 2.51 -14.16 5.15
N LYS A 60 2.21 -13.53 4.01
CA LYS A 60 3.20 -13.28 2.95
C LYS A 60 3.59 -11.80 2.90
N VAL A 61 4.84 -11.55 2.51
CA VAL A 61 5.30 -10.20 2.15
C VAL A 61 5.22 -10.04 0.64
N VAL A 62 4.55 -8.98 0.20
CA VAL A 62 4.44 -8.58 -1.20
C VAL A 62 5.48 -7.50 -1.46
N ASN A 63 6.30 -7.68 -2.49
CA ASN A 63 7.22 -6.67 -3.00
C ASN A 63 6.83 -6.29 -4.42
N LYS A 64 6.66 -4.99 -4.70
CA LYS A 64 6.32 -4.46 -6.01
C LYS A 64 7.30 -3.41 -6.48
N TYR A 65 7.72 -3.53 -7.73
CA TYR A 65 8.42 -2.46 -8.45
C TYR A 65 7.45 -1.30 -8.72
N ILE A 66 7.83 -0.07 -8.35
CA ILE A 66 7.00 1.12 -8.48
C ILE A 66 7.41 1.97 -9.68
N GLY A 67 8.72 2.16 -9.85
CA GLY A 67 9.27 2.95 -10.94
C GLY A 67 10.65 3.53 -10.66
N SER A 68 11.16 4.32 -11.59
CA SER A 68 12.47 4.96 -11.45
C SER A 68 12.39 6.28 -10.68
N PRO A 69 13.30 6.54 -9.72
CA PRO A 69 13.41 7.82 -9.04
C PRO A 69 13.72 8.99 -9.98
N ARG A 70 14.23 8.71 -11.20
CA ARG A 70 14.44 9.74 -12.22
C ARG A 70 13.14 10.26 -12.84
N LYS A 71 12.01 9.55 -12.63
CA LYS A 71 10.71 9.86 -13.26
C LYS A 71 9.60 10.14 -12.25
N MET A 72 9.86 9.96 -10.95
CA MET A 72 8.86 10.20 -9.89
C MET A 72 9.54 10.50 -8.56
N THR A 73 8.83 11.23 -7.71
CA THR A 73 9.25 11.49 -6.33
C THR A 73 8.88 10.32 -5.41
N ARG A 74 9.38 10.36 -4.17
CA ARG A 74 9.03 9.37 -3.14
C ARG A 74 7.56 9.45 -2.74
N GLU A 75 6.99 10.64 -2.72
CA GLU A 75 5.59 10.89 -2.39
C GLU A 75 4.68 10.29 -3.46
N ALA A 76 5.02 10.51 -4.74
CA ALA A 76 4.33 9.89 -5.86
C ALA A 76 4.46 8.36 -5.85
N ALA A 77 5.63 7.83 -5.51
CA ALA A 77 5.85 6.40 -5.33
C ALA A 77 5.01 5.82 -4.18
N THR A 78 4.90 6.54 -3.06
CA THR A 78 4.07 6.17 -1.91
C THR A 78 2.59 6.18 -2.25
N ALA A 79 2.10 7.22 -2.94
CA ALA A 79 0.71 7.28 -3.40
C ALA A 79 0.38 6.11 -4.34
N LYS A 80 1.28 5.77 -5.26
CA LYS A 80 1.13 4.61 -6.14
C LYS A 80 1.16 3.29 -5.36
N ALA A 81 2.02 3.16 -4.36
CA ALA A 81 2.08 1.98 -3.49
C ALA A 81 0.78 1.77 -2.71
N ARG A 82 0.20 2.85 -2.14
CA ARG A 82 -1.11 2.78 -1.46
C ARG A 82 -2.21 2.30 -2.39
N LYS A 83 -2.26 2.81 -3.63
CA LYS A 83 -3.22 2.37 -4.64
C LYS A 83 -3.09 0.88 -4.95
N LEU A 84 -1.86 0.40 -5.20
CA LEU A 84 -1.61 -1.03 -5.44
C LEU A 84 -1.99 -1.91 -4.24
N LYS A 85 -1.78 -1.41 -3.02
CA LYS A 85 -2.18 -2.12 -1.81
C LYS A 85 -3.71 -2.14 -1.64
N ALA A 86 -4.41 -1.05 -1.96
CA ALA A 86 -5.87 -1.00 -1.96
C ALA A 86 -6.47 -2.02 -2.93
N GLU A 87 -5.98 -2.05 -4.17
CA GLU A 87 -6.35 -3.04 -5.19
C GLU A 87 -6.13 -4.48 -4.70
N ALA A 88 -5.00 -4.74 -4.03
CA ALA A 88 -4.71 -6.07 -3.47
C ALA A 88 -5.61 -6.45 -2.29
N LEU A 89 -6.10 -5.45 -1.54
CA LEU A 89 -7.00 -5.63 -0.39
C LEU A 89 -8.48 -5.67 -0.77
N GLY A 90 -8.84 -5.30 -2.01
CA GLY A 90 -10.22 -5.12 -2.43
C GLY A 90 -10.89 -3.89 -1.80
N LEU A 91 -10.09 -2.86 -1.49
CA LEU A 91 -10.52 -1.58 -0.92
C LEU A 91 -10.55 -0.47 -1.97
#